data_AF-A0A3A5J7F0-F1
#
_entry.id   AF-A0A3A5J7F0-F1
#
_cell.length_a   1.000
_cell.length_b   1.000
_cell.length_c   1.000
_cell.angle_alpha   90.00
_cell.angle_beta   90.00
_cell.angle_gamma   90.00
#
_symmetry.space_group_name_H-M   'P 1'
#
loop_
_entity.id
_entity.type
_entity.pdbx_description
1 polymer ?
#
loop_
_entity_poly.entity_id
_entity_poly.type
_entity_poly.pdbx_seq_one_letter_code
_entity_poly.pdbx_strand_id
1 'polypeptide(L)'
;MARDCTPAVIGQLGRPEPAGCKRIRRGSSGVHPGSGNFLRLTRVTRTKTMHCRFRTTFAAGLFAATLATGCSQSPQDQYDDAVNSLNDSKQELNDAQKRVENARQQMRQAQQSFQQAQQDLDSTRQDMEQARQKVQKSATDQILFRVLQKDVLNKSRFSDAAISVGVEQSVVTLTGAVPDKKTRDKAVELVKNQPGVAHVVDRLQISKSGDSAPDSAGQNNKGTNQNQ
;
A
#
# COMPACT_ATOMS: atom_id res chain seq x y z
N MET A 1 -34.14 -34.73 -17.25
CA MET A 1 -34.51 -33.74 -18.29
C MET A 1 -35.35 -32.66 -17.63
N ALA A 2 -34.87 -31.41 -17.73
CA ALA A 2 -35.49 -30.11 -17.45
C ALA A 2 -36.39 -29.94 -16.20
N ARG A 3 -36.04 -28.96 -15.35
CA ARG A 3 -36.88 -27.76 -15.23
C ARG A 3 -36.17 -26.56 -14.58
N ASP A 4 -36.57 -25.44 -15.15
CA ASP A 4 -36.13 -24.06 -15.10
C ASP A 4 -36.46 -23.27 -13.81
N CYS A 5 -35.70 -22.17 -13.67
CA CYS A 5 -36.09 -20.81 -13.28
C CYS A 5 -36.60 -20.44 -11.86
N THR A 6 -35.72 -19.72 -11.14
CA THR A 6 -35.89 -18.32 -10.60
C THR A 6 -37.02 -18.00 -9.57
N PRO A 7 -37.02 -16.80 -8.93
CA PRO A 7 -36.76 -16.63 -7.49
C PRO A 7 -38.00 -16.20 -6.67
N ALA A 8 -37.94 -16.31 -5.34
CA ALA A 8 -38.98 -15.79 -4.44
C ALA A 8 -38.42 -14.84 -3.38
N VAL A 9 -39.03 -13.66 -3.36
CA VAL A 9 -38.96 -12.58 -2.37
C VAL A 9 -39.66 -13.04 -1.06
N ILE A 10 -39.40 -12.29 0.02
CA ILE A 10 -40.25 -12.04 1.21
C ILE A 10 -39.62 -12.53 2.52
N GLY A 11 -39.42 -11.60 3.46
CA GLY A 11 -39.20 -11.94 4.87
C GLY A 11 -38.49 -10.86 5.70
N GLN A 12 -39.08 -9.67 5.84
CA GLN A 12 -38.92 -8.90 7.08
C GLN A 12 -39.38 -9.79 8.24
N LEU A 13 -38.64 -9.85 9.35
CA LEU A 13 -39.16 -9.91 10.73
C LEU A 13 -38.01 -9.95 11.76
N GLY A 14 -38.02 -8.97 12.67
CA GLY A 14 -37.67 -9.14 14.09
C GLY A 14 -36.21 -9.22 14.51
N ARG A 15 -35.57 -8.07 14.78
CA ARG A 15 -34.47 -7.97 15.75
C ARG A 15 -35.05 -7.59 17.12
N PRO A 16 -34.75 -8.32 18.21
CA PRO A 16 -35.07 -7.85 19.56
C PRO A 16 -34.03 -6.82 20.06
N GLU A 17 -34.53 -5.68 20.54
CA GLU A 17 -33.78 -4.72 21.37
C GLU A 17 -33.42 -5.34 22.74
N PRO A 18 -32.21 -5.09 23.27
CA PRO A 18 -32.00 -5.08 24.71
C PRO A 18 -32.00 -3.66 25.27
N ALA A 19 -32.76 -3.52 26.35
CA ALA A 19 -33.04 -2.32 27.10
C ALA A 19 -31.80 -1.59 27.66
N GLY A 20 -31.83 -0.26 27.55
CA GLY A 20 -31.62 0.65 28.67
C GLY A 20 -30.25 0.69 29.35
N CYS A 21 -29.35 1.54 28.86
CA CYS A 21 -28.31 2.13 29.72
C CYS A 21 -28.52 3.64 29.85
N LYS A 22 -28.84 4.06 31.09
CA LYS A 22 -29.00 5.43 31.55
C LYS A 22 -27.73 6.27 31.26
N ARG A 23 -27.92 7.35 30.52
CA ARG A 23 -26.93 8.39 30.24
C ARG A 23 -26.63 9.19 31.52
N ILE A 24 -25.46 9.00 32.13
CA ILE A 24 -24.94 9.90 33.17
C ILE A 24 -24.15 11.02 32.48
N ARG A 25 -24.63 12.26 32.62
CA ARG A 25 -23.86 13.48 32.31
C ARG A 25 -22.86 13.75 33.44
N ARG A 26 -21.58 13.92 33.11
CA ARG A 26 -20.62 14.81 33.77
C ARG A 26 -19.82 15.43 32.62
N GLY A 27 -19.79 16.74 32.43
CA GLY A 27 -19.37 17.72 33.41
C GLY A 27 -18.04 18.28 32.90
N SER A 28 -18.15 19.31 32.08
CA SER A 28 -17.06 20.11 31.52
C SER A 28 -16.14 20.66 32.62
N SER A 29 -14.82 20.53 32.43
CA SER A 29 -13.84 21.51 32.90
C SER A 29 -12.52 21.26 32.17
N GLY A 30 -12.12 22.23 31.35
CA GLY A 30 -10.79 22.29 30.76
C GLY A 30 -9.77 22.86 31.74
N VAL A 31 -8.51 22.41 31.64
CA VAL A 31 -7.33 23.08 32.22
C VAL A 31 -6.13 22.84 31.28
N HIS A 32 -5.35 23.91 31.15
CA HIS A 32 -4.18 24.16 30.30
C HIS A 32 -2.97 23.21 30.47
N PRO A 33 -2.01 23.21 29.52
CA PRO A 33 -0.74 22.50 29.63
C PRO A 33 0.34 23.36 30.29
N GLY A 34 1.17 22.77 31.16
CA GLY A 34 2.39 23.42 31.61
C GLY A 34 3.02 22.80 32.85
N SER A 35 4.35 22.69 32.81
CA SER A 35 5.27 22.41 33.91
C SER A 35 5.41 20.95 34.35
N GLY A 36 6.61 20.41 34.11
CA GLY A 36 7.02 19.08 34.55
C GLY A 36 7.26 18.99 36.04
N ASN A 37 7.11 17.78 36.57
CA ASN A 37 8.11 17.18 37.43
C ASN A 37 7.83 15.68 37.56
N PHE A 38 8.82 14.91 37.11
CA PHE A 38 9.35 13.70 37.71
C PHE A 38 8.52 13.09 38.86
N LEU A 39 7.87 11.95 38.62
CA LEU A 39 7.69 10.89 39.63
C LEU A 39 7.13 9.60 39.01
N ARG A 40 7.99 8.57 39.10
CA ARG A 40 7.70 7.13 39.25
C ARG A 40 6.78 6.42 38.25
N LEU A 41 7.44 5.56 37.46
CA LEU A 41 6.94 4.28 36.96
C LEU A 41 6.00 3.58 37.97
N THR A 42 4.76 3.36 37.58
CA THR A 42 3.93 2.26 38.11
C THR A 42 3.57 1.33 36.97
N ARG A 43 4.42 0.33 36.77
CA ARG A 43 4.16 -0.82 35.90
C ARG A 43 3.12 -1.69 36.60
N VAL A 44 1.92 -1.77 36.01
CA VAL A 44 0.88 -2.71 36.42
C VAL A 44 1.37 -4.12 36.11
N THR A 45 1.87 -4.84 37.12
CA THR A 45 2.09 -6.27 37.06
C THR A 45 0.89 -6.98 37.67
N ARG A 46 -0.03 -7.47 36.82
CA ARG A 46 -1.06 -8.43 37.20
C ARG A 46 -0.66 -9.80 36.66
N THR A 47 0.16 -10.52 37.42
CA THR A 47 0.37 -11.95 37.21
C THR A 47 -0.09 -12.67 38.47
N LYS A 48 -1.20 -13.40 38.34
CA LYS A 48 -1.68 -14.37 39.33
C LYS A 48 -0.62 -15.46 39.48
N THR A 49 0.22 -15.39 40.49
CA THR A 49 1.02 -16.52 40.95
C THR A 49 0.16 -17.36 41.89
N MET A 50 -0.36 -18.47 41.35
CA MET A 50 -0.83 -19.59 42.15
C MET A 50 0.33 -20.07 43.03
N HIS A 51 0.26 -19.77 44.32
CA HIS A 51 1.17 -20.32 45.30
C HIS A 51 0.73 -21.76 45.60
N CYS A 52 1.39 -22.72 44.96
CA CYS A 52 1.37 -24.09 45.45
C CYS A 52 2.20 -24.11 46.74
N ARG A 53 1.54 -24.34 47.88
CA ARG A 53 2.18 -24.45 49.19
C ARG A 53 3.00 -25.74 49.25
N PHE A 54 4.21 -25.71 48.73
CA PHE A 54 5.21 -26.75 48.99
C PHE A 54 5.75 -26.51 50.40
N ARG A 55 5.24 -27.29 51.37
CA ARG A 55 5.68 -27.28 52.77
C ARG A 55 7.15 -27.72 52.82
N THR A 56 8.06 -26.77 53.01
CA THR A 56 9.45 -27.06 53.34
C THR A 56 9.55 -27.43 54.82
N THR A 57 9.51 -28.71 55.13
CA THR A 57 10.09 -29.25 56.37
C THR A 57 11.47 -29.79 56.04
N PHE A 58 12.47 -28.91 56.08
CA PHE A 58 13.87 -29.31 56.22
C PHE A 58 14.04 -29.78 57.67
N ALA A 59 13.89 -31.08 57.92
CA ALA A 59 14.34 -31.70 59.15
C ALA A 59 15.77 -32.20 58.91
N ALA A 60 16.74 -31.48 59.44
CA ALA A 60 18.09 -31.99 59.66
C ALA A 60 18.00 -33.13 60.66
N GLY A 61 18.02 -34.38 60.18
CA GLY A 61 17.88 -35.57 60.99
C GLY A 61 18.72 -36.71 60.42
N LEU A 62 19.87 -36.92 61.07
CA LEU A 62 20.61 -38.19 61.18
C LEU A 62 20.63 -39.09 59.93
N PHE A 63 21.76 -39.06 59.23
CA PHE A 63 22.24 -40.21 58.44
C PHE A 63 22.52 -41.39 59.38
N ALA A 64 21.47 -42.10 59.78
CA ALA A 64 21.59 -43.45 60.28
C ALA A 64 21.83 -44.33 59.05
N ALA A 65 23.05 -44.86 58.92
CA ALA A 65 23.41 -45.85 57.92
C ALA A 65 22.69 -47.17 58.24
N THR A 66 21.39 -47.25 57.97
CA THR A 66 20.68 -48.50 57.87
C THR A 66 21.09 -49.16 56.57
N LEU A 67 22.13 -50.00 56.64
CA LEU A 67 22.34 -51.11 55.70
C LEU A 67 21.23 -52.14 55.94
N ALA A 68 19.99 -51.72 55.73
CA ALA A 68 18.82 -52.58 55.83
C ALA A 68 18.67 -53.26 54.48
N THR A 69 18.91 -54.56 54.50
CA THR A 69 18.25 -55.55 53.66
C THR A 69 18.34 -55.24 52.17
N GLY A 70 19.36 -55.82 51.54
CA GLY A 70 19.20 -56.23 50.15
C GLY A 70 17.94 -57.07 50.07
N CYS A 71 16.86 -56.48 49.57
CA CYS A 71 15.82 -57.26 48.93
C CYS A 71 16.58 -58.10 47.90
N SER A 72 16.52 -59.42 48.06
CA SER A 72 17.00 -60.37 47.07
C SER A 72 16.09 -60.28 45.84
N GLN A 73 16.04 -59.10 45.22
CA GLN A 73 15.58 -58.95 43.85
C GLN A 73 16.64 -59.69 43.04
N SER A 74 16.19 -60.73 42.35
CA SER A 74 17.09 -61.54 41.54
C SER A 74 17.85 -60.63 40.56
N PRO A 75 19.10 -60.96 40.16
CA PRO A 75 19.84 -60.16 39.18
C PRO A 75 19.05 -59.87 37.90
N GLN A 76 18.07 -60.71 37.58
CA GLN A 76 17.12 -60.53 36.48
C GLN A 76 16.23 -59.30 36.64
N ASP A 77 15.66 -59.08 37.83
CA ASP A 77 14.67 -58.02 38.07
C ASP A 77 15.29 -56.61 37.92
N GLN A 78 16.54 -56.42 38.36
CA GLN A 78 17.25 -55.14 38.21
C GLN A 78 17.55 -54.81 36.74
N TYR A 79 17.77 -55.83 35.90
CA TYR A 79 17.98 -55.65 34.47
C TYR A 79 16.69 -55.21 33.79
N ASP A 80 15.56 -55.83 34.14
CA ASP A 80 14.25 -55.51 33.57
C ASP A 80 13.81 -54.08 33.96
N ASP A 81 14.01 -53.66 35.21
CA ASP A 81 13.76 -52.28 35.66
C ASP A 81 14.60 -51.25 34.89
N ALA A 82 15.89 -51.55 34.68
CA ALA A 82 16.79 -50.68 33.93
C ALA A 82 16.34 -50.55 32.46
N VAL A 83 15.94 -51.65 31.83
CA VAL A 83 15.43 -51.66 30.44
C VAL A 83 14.12 -50.87 30.32
N ASN A 84 13.20 -51.03 31.28
CA ASN A 84 11.94 -50.29 31.31
C ASN A 84 12.17 -48.78 31.42
N SER A 85 13.02 -48.35 32.36
CA SER A 85 13.34 -46.91 32.53
C SER A 85 13.97 -46.28 31.28
N LEU A 86 14.77 -47.05 30.55
CA LEU A 86 15.44 -46.59 29.33
C LEU A 86 14.46 -46.49 28.16
N ASN A 87 13.46 -47.36 28.10
CA ASN A 87 12.37 -47.26 27.13
C ASN A 87 11.46 -46.06 27.42
N ASP A 88 11.13 -45.80 28.68
CA ASP A 88 10.36 -44.62 29.09
C ASP A 88 11.11 -43.32 28.71
N SER A 89 12.41 -43.28 29.00
CA SER A 89 13.27 -42.14 28.64
C SER A 89 13.33 -41.91 27.12
N LYS A 90 13.41 -42.99 26.32
CA LYS A 90 13.36 -42.90 24.84
C LYS A 90 12.01 -42.36 24.36
N GLN A 91 10.92 -42.78 25.00
CA GLN A 91 9.59 -42.31 24.66
C GLN A 91 9.43 -40.81 24.95
N GLU A 92 9.89 -40.35 26.11
CA GLU A 92 9.89 -38.92 26.45
C GLU A 92 10.73 -38.08 25.46
N LEU A 93 11.90 -38.58 25.04
CA LEU A 93 12.72 -37.90 24.03
C LEU A 93 12.01 -37.79 22.68
N ASN A 94 11.33 -38.85 22.23
CA ASN A 94 10.56 -38.83 20.99
C ASN A 94 9.39 -37.84 21.07
N ASP A 95 8.73 -37.74 22.21
CA ASP A 95 7.63 -36.78 22.41
C ASP A 95 8.14 -35.33 22.54
N ALA A 96 9.29 -35.12 23.18
CA ALA A 96 9.96 -33.84 23.23
C ALA A 96 10.37 -33.36 21.82
N GLN A 97 10.92 -34.26 20.99
CA GLN A 97 11.26 -33.97 19.59
C GLN A 97 10.03 -33.53 18.78
N LYS A 98 8.90 -34.25 18.90
CA LYS A 98 7.63 -33.87 18.24
C LYS A 98 7.16 -32.47 18.64
N ARG A 99 7.27 -32.10 19.93
CA ARG A 99 6.89 -30.75 20.39
C ARG A 99 7.77 -29.66 19.77
N VAL A 100 9.07 -29.90 19.65
CA VAL A 100 10.01 -28.98 19.00
C VAL A 100 9.69 -28.85 17.51
N GLU A 101 9.36 -29.94 16.82
CA GLU A 101 8.96 -29.91 15.41
C GLU A 101 7.65 -29.11 15.21
N ASN A 102 6.64 -29.33 16.04
CA ASN A 102 5.38 -28.58 15.99
C ASN A 102 5.60 -27.09 16.29
N ALA A 103 6.44 -26.75 17.28
CA ALA A 103 6.79 -25.36 17.58
C ALA A 103 7.56 -24.70 16.42
N ARG A 104 8.52 -25.43 15.80
CA ARG A 104 9.23 -24.95 14.60
C ARG A 104 8.28 -24.73 13.43
N GLN A 105 7.29 -25.60 13.23
CA GLN A 105 6.27 -25.42 12.21
C GLN A 105 5.45 -24.15 12.42
N GLN A 106 5.00 -23.89 13.65
CA GLN A 106 4.28 -22.65 13.99
C GLN A 106 5.14 -21.40 13.75
N MET A 107 6.43 -21.44 14.13
CA MET A 107 7.36 -20.33 13.87
C MET A 107 7.61 -20.10 12.38
N ARG A 108 7.69 -21.16 11.57
CA ARG A 108 7.81 -21.03 10.10
C ARG A 108 6.59 -20.36 9.49
N GLN A 109 5.38 -20.73 9.94
CA GLN A 109 4.15 -20.08 9.48
C GLN A 109 4.09 -18.61 9.88
N ALA A 110 4.50 -18.28 11.12
CA ALA A 110 4.58 -16.89 11.59
C ALA A 110 5.64 -16.06 10.84
N GLN A 111 6.77 -16.66 10.48
CA GLN A 111 7.80 -16.00 9.67
C GLN A 111 7.31 -15.74 8.24
N GLN A 112 6.60 -16.70 7.64
CA GLN A 112 6.05 -16.55 6.29
C GLN A 112 5.01 -15.43 6.22
N SER A 113 4.08 -15.36 7.18
CA SER A 113 3.08 -14.29 7.21
C SER A 113 3.69 -12.91 7.46
N PHE A 114 4.75 -12.84 8.28
CA PHE A 114 5.50 -11.60 8.47
C PHE A 114 6.24 -11.17 7.20
N GLN A 115 6.86 -12.12 6.49
CA GLN A 115 7.57 -11.81 5.24
C GLN A 115 6.61 -11.33 4.15
N GLN A 116 5.42 -11.94 4.05
CA GLN A 116 4.35 -11.46 3.16
C GLN A 116 3.90 -10.05 3.54
N ALA A 117 3.65 -9.79 4.83
CA ALA A 117 3.27 -8.46 5.30
C ALA A 117 4.33 -7.39 5.01
N GLN A 118 5.63 -7.73 5.07
CA GLN A 118 6.70 -6.81 4.68
C GLN A 118 6.68 -6.50 3.18
N GLN A 119 6.50 -7.52 2.33
CA GLN A 119 6.41 -7.34 0.87
C GLN A 119 5.20 -6.49 0.47
N ASP A 120 4.05 -6.71 1.11
CA ASP A 120 2.85 -5.92 0.89
C ASP A 120 3.04 -4.45 1.30
N LEU A 121 3.76 -4.19 2.40
CA LEU A 121 4.10 -2.83 2.81
C LEU A 121 5.05 -2.14 1.83
N ASP A 122 6.06 -2.85 1.32
CA ASP A 122 7.04 -2.29 0.39
C ASP A 122 6.40 -1.96 -0.96
N SER A 123 5.56 -2.85 -1.49
CA SER A 123 4.77 -2.59 -2.71
C SER A 123 3.79 -1.43 -2.52
N THR A 124 3.05 -1.40 -1.42
CA THR A 124 2.14 -0.29 -1.09
C THR A 124 2.89 1.05 -1.01
N ARG A 125 4.10 1.05 -0.45
CA ARG A 125 4.93 2.26 -0.38
C ARG A 125 5.31 2.76 -1.77
N GLN A 126 5.73 1.87 -2.67
CA GLN A 126 6.08 2.21 -4.04
C GLN A 126 4.88 2.77 -4.80
N ASP A 127 3.71 2.14 -4.67
CA ASP A 127 2.48 2.60 -5.30
C ASP A 127 2.06 3.99 -4.82
N MET A 128 2.18 4.25 -3.52
CA MET A 128 1.90 5.56 -2.93
C MET A 128 2.86 6.65 -3.42
N GLU A 129 4.14 6.33 -3.62
CA GLU A 129 5.11 7.27 -4.18
C GLU A 129 4.80 7.60 -5.64
N GLN A 130 4.45 6.60 -6.46
CA GLN A 130 4.03 6.81 -7.84
C GLN A 130 2.73 7.61 -7.93
N ALA A 131 1.74 7.29 -7.09
CA ALA A 131 0.48 8.01 -7.01
C ALA A 131 0.72 9.48 -6.63
N ARG A 132 1.58 9.75 -5.64
CA ARG A 132 1.97 11.11 -5.25
C ARG A 132 2.63 11.86 -6.41
N GLN A 133 3.55 11.24 -7.13
CA GLN A 133 4.19 11.87 -8.29
C GLN A 133 3.20 12.16 -9.41
N LYS A 134 2.28 11.24 -9.71
CA LYS A 134 1.22 11.45 -10.70
C LYS A 134 0.32 12.61 -10.31
N VAL A 135 -0.12 12.66 -9.05
CA VAL A 135 -0.95 13.76 -8.52
C VAL A 135 -0.19 15.08 -8.59
N GLN A 136 1.08 15.11 -8.22
CA GLN A 136 1.89 16.33 -8.29
C GLN A 136 2.04 16.82 -9.72
N LYS A 137 2.37 15.93 -10.68
CA LYS A 137 2.46 16.27 -12.10
C LYS A 137 1.13 16.78 -12.64
N SER A 138 0.02 16.09 -12.39
CA SER A 138 -1.31 16.52 -12.84
C SER A 138 -1.75 17.86 -12.24
N ALA A 139 -1.45 18.12 -10.96
CA ALA A 139 -1.76 19.41 -10.34
C ALA A 139 -0.92 20.54 -10.96
N THR A 140 0.37 20.30 -11.21
CA THR A 140 1.24 21.23 -11.94
C THR A 140 0.74 21.46 -13.37
N ASP A 141 0.33 20.41 -14.08
CA ASP A 141 -0.15 20.48 -15.46
C ASP A 141 -1.43 21.31 -15.57
N GLN A 142 -2.37 21.17 -14.64
CA GLN A 142 -3.59 21.98 -14.61
C GLN A 142 -3.29 23.46 -14.38
N ILE A 143 -2.30 23.78 -13.54
CA ILE A 143 -1.88 25.17 -13.30
C ILE A 143 -1.16 25.70 -14.55
N LEU A 144 -0.23 24.92 -15.11
CA LEU A 144 0.51 25.25 -16.32
C LEU A 144 -0.43 25.52 -17.49
N PHE A 145 -1.41 24.65 -17.71
CA PHE A 145 -2.44 24.83 -18.74
C PHE A 145 -3.17 26.16 -18.59
N ARG A 146 -3.61 26.51 -17.37
CA ARG A 146 -4.30 27.79 -17.13
C ARG A 146 -3.41 29.00 -17.38
N VAL A 147 -2.14 28.93 -17.00
CA VAL A 147 -1.19 30.02 -17.25
C VAL A 147 -0.93 30.19 -18.75
N LEU A 148 -0.69 29.08 -19.47
CA LEU A 148 -0.47 29.11 -20.91
C LEU A 148 -1.71 29.57 -21.67
N GLN A 149 -2.90 29.11 -21.28
CA GLN A 149 -4.15 29.55 -21.87
C GLN A 149 -4.32 31.06 -21.70
N LYS A 150 -4.04 31.60 -20.50
CA LYS A 150 -4.03 33.05 -20.28
C LYS A 150 -2.98 33.75 -21.16
N ASP A 151 -1.75 33.27 -21.21
CA ASP A 151 -0.67 34.00 -21.88
C ASP A 151 -0.74 33.93 -23.41
N VAL A 152 -1.26 32.83 -23.96
CA VAL A 152 -1.48 32.66 -25.41
C VAL A 152 -2.75 33.37 -25.85
N LEU A 153 -3.87 33.22 -25.12
CA LEU A 153 -5.16 33.79 -25.55
C LEU A 153 -5.33 35.27 -25.17
N ASN A 154 -4.68 35.76 -24.11
CA ASN A 154 -4.87 37.14 -23.63
C ASN A 154 -3.78 38.11 -24.13
N LYS A 155 -2.72 37.61 -24.78
CA LYS A 155 -1.78 38.51 -25.48
C LYS A 155 -2.34 38.85 -26.85
N SER A 156 -2.67 40.12 -27.04
CA SER A 156 -3.09 40.73 -28.33
C SER A 156 -2.19 40.35 -29.53
N ARG A 157 -0.98 39.84 -29.31
CA ARG A 157 -0.06 39.39 -30.37
C ARG A 157 -0.45 38.08 -31.07
N PHE A 158 -1.42 37.35 -30.52
CA PHE A 158 -1.93 36.10 -31.12
C PHE A 158 -3.44 36.15 -31.36
N SER A 159 -4.08 37.34 -31.29
CA SER A 159 -5.53 37.48 -31.51
C SER A 159 -6.00 36.97 -32.86
N ASP A 160 -5.12 37.06 -33.86
CA ASP A 160 -5.41 36.68 -35.25
C ASP A 160 -5.01 35.22 -35.52
N ALA A 161 -4.52 34.51 -34.50
CA ALA A 161 -4.11 33.12 -34.57
C ALA A 161 -5.07 32.23 -33.76
N ALA A 162 -5.64 31.22 -34.40
CA ALA A 162 -6.50 30.25 -33.75
C ALA A 162 -5.64 29.15 -33.10
N ILE A 163 -5.07 29.42 -31.93
CA ILE A 163 -4.15 28.50 -31.22
C ILE A 163 -4.89 27.79 -30.07
N SER A 164 -4.82 26.47 -30.07
CA SER A 164 -5.24 25.61 -28.95
C SER A 164 -4.01 25.06 -28.23
N VAL A 165 -4.11 24.93 -26.91
CA VAL A 165 -3.04 24.41 -26.05
C VAL A 165 -3.54 23.14 -25.37
N GLY A 166 -2.71 22.12 -25.26
CA GLY A 166 -2.92 20.96 -24.41
C GLY A 166 -1.71 20.73 -23.52
N VAL A 167 -1.90 20.27 -22.29
CA VAL A 167 -0.80 19.95 -21.36
C VAL A 167 -1.05 18.58 -20.74
N GLU A 168 -0.07 17.69 -20.87
CA GLU A 168 -0.10 16.36 -20.26
C GLU A 168 1.32 15.97 -19.81
N GLN A 169 1.47 15.62 -18.53
CA GLN A 169 2.74 15.21 -17.96
C GLN A 169 3.89 16.20 -18.22
N SER A 170 3.60 17.49 -18.09
CA SER A 170 4.53 18.60 -18.36
C SER A 170 4.98 18.72 -19.83
N VAL A 171 4.30 18.01 -20.74
CA VAL A 171 4.45 18.14 -22.19
C VAL A 171 3.34 19.03 -22.72
N VAL A 172 3.70 20.14 -23.35
CA VAL A 172 2.74 21.07 -23.95
C VAL A 172 2.59 20.75 -25.43
N THR A 173 1.37 20.61 -25.91
CA THR A 173 1.05 20.46 -27.33
C THR A 173 0.35 21.72 -27.83
N LEU A 174 0.90 22.33 -28.88
CA LEU A 174 0.32 23.49 -29.54
C LEU A 174 -0.31 23.07 -30.86
N THR A 175 -1.58 23.39 -31.07
CA THR A 175 -2.33 23.06 -32.29
C THR A 175 -3.07 24.29 -32.81
N GLY A 176 -3.41 24.29 -34.09
CA GLY A 176 -4.23 25.35 -34.70
C GLY A 176 -3.54 26.13 -35.81
N ALA A 177 -4.13 27.24 -36.24
CA ALA A 177 -3.72 28.02 -37.41
C ALA A 177 -3.05 29.34 -37.01
N VAL A 178 -1.89 29.64 -37.62
CA VAL A 178 -1.12 30.87 -37.42
C VAL A 178 -0.86 31.57 -38.76
N PRO A 179 -0.78 32.91 -38.79
CA PRO A 179 -0.62 33.65 -40.04
C PRO A 179 0.79 33.53 -40.66
N ASP A 180 1.82 33.43 -39.82
CA ASP A 180 3.22 33.44 -40.26
C ASP A 180 4.10 32.49 -39.45
N LYS A 181 5.21 32.05 -40.06
CA LYS A 181 6.26 31.29 -39.38
C LYS A 181 6.84 32.04 -38.16
N LYS A 182 6.98 33.37 -38.26
CA LYS A 182 7.49 34.19 -37.15
C LYS A 182 6.55 34.14 -35.93
N THR A 183 5.23 34.10 -36.16
CA THR A 183 4.23 34.00 -35.10
C THR A 183 4.25 32.60 -34.46
N ARG A 184 4.40 31.55 -35.28
CA ARG A 184 4.63 30.18 -34.81
C ARG A 184 5.84 30.08 -33.88
N ASP A 185 7.00 30.54 -34.35
CA ASP A 185 8.26 30.39 -33.63
C ASP A 185 8.22 31.15 -32.29
N LYS A 186 7.60 32.34 -32.26
CA LYS A 186 7.35 33.11 -31.03
C LYS A 186 6.41 32.41 -30.05
N ALA A 187 5.35 31.77 -30.54
CA ALA A 187 4.42 31.01 -29.70
C ALA A 187 5.13 29.83 -29.04
N VAL A 188 5.93 29.08 -29.82
CA VAL A 188 6.75 27.98 -29.31
C VAL A 188 7.78 28.47 -28.30
N GLU A 189 8.46 29.59 -28.57
CA GLU A 189 9.45 30.17 -27.67
C GLU A 189 8.84 30.62 -26.33
N LEU A 190 7.68 31.28 -26.38
CA LEU A 190 6.95 31.71 -25.18
C LEU A 190 6.62 30.51 -24.29
N VAL A 191 6.12 29.42 -24.89
CA VAL A 191 5.76 28.20 -24.17
C VAL A 191 6.98 27.51 -23.60
N LYS A 192 8.09 27.42 -24.34
CA LYS A 192 9.34 26.83 -23.86
C LYS A 192 9.92 27.56 -22.64
N ASN A 193 9.72 28.87 -22.55
CA ASN A 193 10.21 29.70 -21.45
C ASN A 193 9.30 29.65 -20.21
N GLN A 194 8.15 28.96 -20.27
CA GLN A 194 7.23 28.88 -19.15
C GLN A 194 7.74 27.90 -18.08
N PRO A 195 7.76 28.27 -16.78
CA PRO A 195 8.13 27.36 -15.71
C PRO A 195 7.23 26.11 -15.67
N GLY A 196 7.87 24.94 -15.53
CA GLY A 196 7.19 23.64 -15.46
C GLY A 196 7.00 22.95 -16.81
N VAL A 197 7.45 23.53 -17.92
CA VAL A 197 7.44 22.88 -19.24
C VAL A 197 8.67 21.97 -19.37
N ALA A 198 8.45 20.68 -19.57
CA ALA A 198 9.51 19.71 -19.84
C ALA A 198 9.77 19.57 -21.36
N HIS A 199 8.70 19.55 -22.15
CA HIS A 199 8.79 19.40 -23.60
C HIS A 199 7.65 20.13 -24.32
N VAL A 200 7.89 20.53 -25.57
CA VAL A 200 6.90 21.23 -26.40
C VAL A 200 6.76 20.52 -27.75
N VAL A 201 5.54 20.13 -28.08
CA VAL A 201 5.14 19.52 -29.34
C VAL A 201 4.44 20.58 -30.19
N ASP A 202 5.10 21.03 -31.26
CA ASP A 202 4.55 21.99 -32.22
C ASP A 202 3.76 21.26 -33.32
N ARG A 203 2.45 21.54 -33.40
CA ARG A 203 1.54 21.08 -34.46
C ARG A 203 0.76 22.24 -35.07
N LEU A 204 1.33 23.45 -35.04
CA LEU A 204 0.73 24.65 -35.62
C LEU A 204 0.86 24.65 -37.14
N GLN A 205 -0.24 24.97 -37.83
CA GLN A 205 -0.33 25.09 -39.27
C GLN A 205 -0.27 26.56 -39.69
N ILE A 206 0.53 26.88 -40.71
CA ILE A 206 0.60 28.25 -41.23
C ILE A 206 -0.47 28.41 -42.28
N SER A 207 -1.51 29.17 -41.96
CA SER A 207 -2.60 29.50 -42.88
C SER A 207 -2.55 31.00 -43.11
N LYS A 208 -2.03 31.43 -44.25
CA LYS A 208 -2.28 32.79 -44.72
C LYS A 208 -3.78 32.90 -44.96
N SER A 209 -4.48 33.65 -44.13
CA SER A 209 -5.84 34.12 -44.39
C SER A 209 -5.79 35.07 -45.61
N GLY A 210 -5.63 34.48 -46.79
CA GLY A 210 -5.40 35.20 -48.05
C GLY A 210 -5.03 34.29 -49.23
N ASP A 211 -4.49 33.09 -49.00
CA ASP A 211 -4.07 32.17 -50.09
C ASP A 211 -5.06 31.00 -50.28
N SER A 212 -6.36 31.26 -50.12
CA SER A 212 -7.40 30.42 -50.74
C SER A 212 -7.64 30.89 -52.18
N ALA A 213 -6.59 30.88 -52.98
CA ALA A 213 -6.68 30.84 -54.44
C ALA A 213 -5.73 29.71 -54.89
N PRO A 214 -6.24 28.63 -55.50
CA PRO A 214 -5.37 27.65 -56.12
C PRO A 214 -4.81 28.29 -57.40
N ASP A 215 -3.62 28.88 -57.31
CA ASP A 215 -2.82 29.22 -58.48
C ASP A 215 -2.28 27.91 -59.07
N SER A 216 -3.13 27.24 -59.84
CA SER A 216 -2.73 26.17 -60.75
C SER A 216 -2.26 26.80 -62.06
N ALA A 217 -1.03 27.31 -62.07
CA ALA A 217 -0.32 27.62 -63.30
C ALA A 217 1.07 26.99 -63.27
N GLY A 218 1.24 25.95 -64.10
CA GLY A 218 2.54 25.67 -64.72
C GLY A 218 3.13 24.28 -64.49
N GLN A 219 2.63 23.28 -65.22
CA GLN A 219 3.52 22.22 -65.72
C GLN A 219 3.13 21.83 -67.16
N ASN A 220 4.02 22.23 -68.07
CA ASN A 220 4.11 21.86 -69.48
C ASN A 220 3.87 20.37 -69.74
N ASN A 221 3.17 20.01 -70.82
CA ASN A 221 3.53 18.90 -71.72
C ASN A 221 2.68 18.83 -73.01
N LYS A 222 3.31 19.18 -74.13
CA LYS A 222 3.34 18.52 -75.46
C LYS A 222 2.12 17.71 -75.95
N GLY A 223 1.53 18.12 -77.08
CA GLY A 223 0.75 17.21 -77.93
C GLY A 223 -0.08 17.89 -79.02
N THR A 224 0.51 18.15 -80.19
CA THR A 224 -0.22 18.28 -81.46
C THR A 224 -1.01 17.01 -81.76
N ASN A 225 -2.30 17.11 -82.04
CA ASN A 225 -3.00 16.14 -82.89
C ASN A 225 -4.13 16.82 -83.68
N GLN A 226 -3.92 16.91 -84.99
CA GLN A 226 -4.92 17.26 -86.00
C GLN A 226 -5.52 15.95 -86.54
N ASN A 227 -6.84 15.78 -86.39
CA ASN A 227 -7.73 14.89 -87.17
C ASN A 227 -9.14 15.05 -86.57
N GLN A 228 -10.26 15.30 -87.26
CA GLN A 228 -10.67 15.28 -88.67
C GLN A 228 -11.72 16.37 -88.86
#